data_AF-A0A7W2H4B9-F1
#
_entry.id   AF-A0A7W2H4B9-F1
#
_cell.length_a   1.000
_cell.length_b   1.000
_cell.length_c   1.000
_cell.angle_alpha   90.00
_cell.angle_beta   90.00
_cell.angle_gamma   90.00
#
_symmetry.space_group_name_H-M   'P 1'
#
loop_
_entity.id
_entity.type
_entity.pdbx_description
1 polymer ?
#
loop_
_entity_poly.entity_id
_entity_poly.type
_entity_poly.pdbx_seq_one_letter_code
_entity_poly.pdbx_strand_id
1 'polypeptide(L)'
;PEHFDSETFNRIVSVDLVGAFYYARECGRNMLENGSGSIVNIGSILGSGGSENGVIAYSAAKGGLRNMTLQLGTEWADRGVRVNSVSPGFIVTEMTRPALEALGMDKWIASRTPMRRVGESEEVTNAVMFLASDLASYITGVDLLVDGGTNASNGTFQIPPIHHEWNKDQLMIPSSYEPVQPRPEWYQALEAGVPGVHYPLPEE
;
A
#
# COMPACT_ATOMS: atom_id res chain seq x y z
N PRO A 1 6.74 -4.85 16.82
CA PRO A 1 5.78 -5.92 17.22
C PRO A 1 5.76 -6.18 18.72
N GLU A 2 6.86 -5.83 19.41
CA GLU A 2 7.18 -6.05 20.81
C GLU A 2 6.15 -5.44 21.78
N HIS A 3 5.36 -4.48 21.32
CA HIS A 3 4.28 -3.82 22.07
C HIS A 3 2.90 -3.94 21.40
N PHE A 4 2.78 -4.71 20.32
CA PHE A 4 1.50 -4.85 19.62
C PHE A 4 0.66 -5.95 20.30
N ASP A 5 -0.50 -5.59 20.81
CA ASP A 5 -1.31 -6.52 21.58
C ASP A 5 -1.93 -7.62 20.69
N SER A 6 -1.92 -8.85 21.21
CA SER A 6 -2.38 -10.01 20.45
C SER A 6 -3.88 -9.97 20.14
N GLU A 7 -4.69 -9.33 21.00
CA GLU A 7 -6.13 -9.21 20.78
C GLU A 7 -6.43 -8.34 19.57
N THR A 8 -5.80 -7.17 19.45
CA THR A 8 -5.91 -6.28 18.30
C THR A 8 -5.36 -6.94 17.05
N PHE A 9 -4.24 -7.66 17.15
CA PHE A 9 -3.70 -8.42 16.02
C PHE A 9 -4.73 -9.43 15.50
N ASN A 10 -5.25 -10.27 16.40
CA ASN A 10 -6.23 -11.29 16.07
C ASN A 10 -7.52 -10.69 15.53
N ARG A 11 -7.99 -9.57 16.09
CA ARG A 11 -9.17 -8.84 15.61
C ARG A 11 -8.97 -8.35 14.18
N ILE A 12 -7.84 -7.70 13.88
CA ILE A 12 -7.54 -7.20 12.52
C ILE A 12 -7.47 -8.36 11.54
N VAL A 13 -6.75 -9.43 11.85
CA VAL A 13 -6.66 -10.61 10.99
C VAL A 13 -8.04 -11.26 10.78
N SER A 14 -8.84 -11.34 11.84
CA SER A 14 -10.19 -11.91 11.76
C SER A 14 -11.10 -11.13 10.81
N VAL A 15 -11.01 -9.79 10.83
CA VAL A 15 -11.82 -8.94 9.95
C VAL A 15 -11.26 -8.93 8.53
N ASP A 16 -9.99 -8.59 8.36
CA ASP A 16 -9.42 -8.25 7.05
C ASP A 16 -9.08 -9.47 6.19
N LEU A 17 -8.82 -10.63 6.82
CA LEU A 17 -8.47 -11.87 6.13
C LEU A 17 -9.54 -12.94 6.31
N VAL A 18 -9.88 -13.30 7.54
CA VAL A 18 -10.82 -14.41 7.79
C VAL A 18 -12.23 -14.06 7.31
N GLY A 19 -12.67 -12.82 7.49
CA GLY A 19 -13.94 -12.33 6.94
C GLY A 19 -14.00 -12.44 5.41
N ALA A 20 -12.92 -12.06 4.72
CA ALA A 20 -12.82 -12.20 3.27
C ALA A 20 -12.87 -13.67 2.82
N PHE A 21 -12.22 -14.57 3.57
CA PHE A 21 -12.30 -16.02 3.32
C PHE A 21 -13.75 -16.53 3.43
N TYR A 22 -14.49 -16.13 4.47
CA TYR A 22 -15.89 -16.54 4.62
C TYR A 22 -16.76 -16.05 3.47
N TYR A 23 -16.59 -14.79 3.05
CA TYR A 23 -17.31 -14.25 1.90
C TYR A 23 -16.98 -15.00 0.62
N ALA A 24 -15.70 -15.20 0.33
CA ALA A 24 -15.25 -15.95 -0.84
C ALA A 24 -15.82 -17.38 -0.84
N ARG A 25 -15.82 -18.06 0.31
CA ARG A 25 -16.37 -19.42 0.43
C ARG A 25 -17.85 -19.48 0.07
N GLU A 26 -18.68 -18.63 0.67
CA GLU A 26 -20.13 -18.72 0.46
C GLU A 26 -20.56 -18.17 -0.90
N CYS A 27 -20.00 -17.04 -1.35
CA CYS A 27 -20.29 -16.51 -2.69
C CYS A 27 -19.71 -17.40 -3.79
N GLY A 28 -18.49 -17.90 -3.59
CA GLY A 28 -17.80 -18.78 -4.52
C GLY A 28 -18.56 -20.08 -4.77
N ARG A 29 -19.14 -20.70 -3.74
CA ARG A 29 -20.02 -21.89 -3.92
C ARG A 29 -21.12 -21.62 -4.94
N ASN A 30 -21.87 -20.54 -4.78
CA ASN A 30 -22.96 -20.17 -5.67
C ASN A 30 -22.45 -19.84 -7.10
N MET A 31 -21.34 -19.11 -7.21
CA MET A 31 -20.76 -18.76 -8.51
C MET A 31 -20.26 -19.99 -9.28
N LEU A 32 -19.62 -20.93 -8.57
CA LEU A 32 -19.13 -22.19 -9.12
C LEU A 32 -20.26 -23.11 -9.57
N GLU A 33 -21.35 -23.20 -8.81
CA GLU A 33 -22.57 -23.93 -9.22
C GLU A 33 -23.19 -23.33 -10.48
N ASN A 34 -23.17 -22.00 -10.61
CA ASN A 34 -23.66 -21.29 -11.80
C ASN A 34 -22.68 -21.28 -12.98
N GLY A 35 -21.44 -21.74 -12.79
CA GLY A 35 -20.38 -21.72 -13.81
C GLY A 35 -19.96 -20.32 -14.26
N SER A 36 -20.26 -19.28 -13.47
CA SER A 36 -19.93 -17.89 -13.78
C SER A 36 -19.82 -17.03 -12.52
N GLY A 37 -18.83 -16.13 -12.49
CA GLY A 37 -18.71 -15.15 -11.42
C GLY A 37 -17.43 -14.33 -11.47
N SER A 38 -17.42 -13.23 -10.72
CA SER A 38 -16.23 -12.40 -10.50
C SER A 38 -16.20 -11.93 -9.05
N ILE A 39 -15.08 -12.17 -8.37
CA ILE A 39 -14.79 -11.66 -7.04
C ILE A 39 -13.63 -10.66 -7.16
N VAL A 40 -13.82 -9.46 -6.61
CA VAL A 40 -12.78 -8.44 -6.53
C VAL A 40 -12.54 -8.10 -5.06
N ASN A 41 -11.42 -8.56 -4.52
CA ASN A 41 -11.00 -8.27 -3.15
C ASN A 41 -10.35 -6.89 -3.06
N ILE A 42 -10.66 -6.13 -1.99
CA ILE A 42 -9.96 -4.88 -1.71
C ILE A 42 -8.71 -5.17 -0.87
N GLY A 43 -7.57 -5.17 -1.55
CA GLY A 43 -6.24 -5.39 -1.01
C GLY A 43 -5.60 -4.11 -0.45
N SER A 44 -4.28 -4.03 -0.56
CA SER A 44 -3.46 -2.89 -0.17
C SER A 44 -2.08 -3.03 -0.77
N ILE A 45 -1.41 -1.92 -1.09
CA ILE A 45 0.02 -1.92 -1.40
C ILE A 45 0.87 -2.56 -0.29
N LEU A 46 0.39 -2.56 0.96
CA LEU A 46 1.03 -3.19 2.10
C LEU A 46 0.84 -4.72 2.17
N GLY A 47 0.08 -5.29 1.23
CA GLY A 47 0.00 -6.74 1.03
C GLY A 47 1.14 -7.29 0.16
N SER A 48 1.82 -6.42 -0.60
CA SER A 48 3.00 -6.75 -1.42
C SER A 48 4.27 -6.01 -1.00
N GLY A 49 4.16 -5.07 -0.06
CA GLY A 49 5.26 -4.30 0.50
C GLY A 49 5.14 -4.12 2.02
N GLY A 50 6.05 -3.32 2.60
CA GLY A 50 6.07 -2.98 4.02
C GLY A 50 5.90 -1.49 4.29
N SER A 51 5.69 -1.13 5.55
CA SER A 51 5.60 0.26 5.99
C SER A 51 6.25 0.44 7.35
N GLU A 52 6.87 1.59 7.57
CA GLU A 52 7.43 2.04 8.85
C GLU A 52 6.34 2.42 9.88
N ASN A 53 5.06 2.44 9.49
CA ASN A 53 3.94 2.97 10.29
C ASN A 53 3.40 2.00 11.37
N GLY A 54 4.10 0.89 11.66
CA GLY A 54 3.70 -0.03 12.75
C GLY A 54 2.42 -0.83 12.52
N VAL A 55 1.99 -1.02 11.26
CA VAL A 55 0.71 -1.65 10.87
C VAL A 55 0.81 -3.17 10.63
N ILE A 56 1.60 -3.89 11.44
CA ILE A 56 1.99 -5.29 11.17
C ILE A 56 0.80 -6.25 10.98
N ALA A 57 -0.25 -6.14 11.80
CA ALA A 57 -1.43 -7.00 11.70
C ALA A 57 -2.19 -6.79 10.37
N TYR A 58 -2.31 -5.53 9.95
CA TYR A 58 -2.95 -5.16 8.69
C TYR A 58 -2.14 -5.65 7.49
N SER A 59 -0.82 -5.41 7.48
CA SER A 59 0.07 -5.93 6.43
C SER A 59 0.00 -7.46 6.33
N ALA A 60 0.02 -8.17 7.46
CA ALA A 60 -0.11 -9.62 7.48
C ALA A 60 -1.46 -10.08 6.90
N ALA A 61 -2.56 -9.45 7.31
CA ALA A 61 -3.89 -9.77 6.80
C ALA A 61 -4.02 -9.49 5.29
N LYS A 62 -3.54 -8.33 4.80
CA LYS A 62 -3.59 -7.97 3.38
C LYS A 62 -2.64 -8.79 2.51
N GLY A 63 -1.49 -9.20 3.03
CA GLY A 63 -0.61 -10.17 2.36
C GLY A 63 -1.26 -11.55 2.25
N GLY A 64 -1.92 -12.01 3.30
CA GLY A 64 -2.74 -13.23 3.28
C GLY A 64 -3.89 -13.14 2.27
N LEU A 65 -4.60 -12.02 2.23
CA LEU A 65 -5.71 -11.78 1.30
C LEU A 65 -5.22 -11.77 -0.14
N ARG A 66 -4.07 -11.13 -0.41
CA ARG A 66 -3.43 -11.15 -1.71
C ARG A 66 -3.14 -12.58 -2.14
N ASN A 67 -2.49 -13.38 -1.28
CA ASN A 67 -2.17 -14.76 -1.63
C ASN A 67 -3.41 -15.65 -1.81
N MET A 68 -4.45 -15.43 -0.99
CA MET A 68 -5.75 -16.09 -1.16
C MET A 68 -6.38 -15.75 -2.52
N THR A 69 -6.32 -14.50 -2.96
CA THR A 69 -6.78 -14.08 -4.30
C THR A 69 -6.06 -14.85 -5.40
N LEU A 70 -4.72 -14.95 -5.33
CA LEU A 70 -3.93 -15.71 -6.31
C LEU A 70 -4.38 -17.18 -6.35
N GLN A 71 -4.49 -17.80 -5.17
CA GLN A 71 -4.88 -19.21 -5.04
C GLN A 71 -6.25 -19.46 -5.67
N LEU A 72 -7.28 -18.73 -5.24
CA LEU A 72 -8.64 -18.89 -5.76
C LEU A 72 -8.74 -18.55 -7.25
N GLY A 73 -7.97 -17.56 -7.70
CA GLY A 73 -7.89 -17.17 -9.10
C GLY A 73 -7.36 -18.28 -10.01
N THR A 74 -6.52 -19.18 -9.48
CA THR A 74 -6.04 -20.37 -10.21
C THR A 74 -6.96 -21.59 -10.03
N GLU A 75 -7.49 -21.81 -8.83
CA GLU A 75 -8.31 -22.98 -8.53
C GLU A 75 -9.68 -22.95 -9.21
N TRP A 76 -10.25 -21.75 -9.44
CA TRP A 76 -11.62 -21.59 -9.91
C TRP A 76 -11.70 -21.16 -11.39
N ALA A 77 -10.56 -20.91 -12.03
CA ALA A 77 -10.47 -20.39 -13.40
C ALA A 77 -11.15 -21.28 -14.44
N ASP A 78 -10.97 -22.60 -14.33
CA ASP A 78 -11.54 -23.60 -15.25
C ASP A 78 -13.06 -23.80 -15.06
N ARG A 79 -13.62 -23.21 -14.01
CA ARG A 79 -15.04 -23.30 -13.64
C ARG A 79 -15.79 -21.98 -13.82
N GLY A 80 -15.23 -21.07 -14.61
CA GLY A 80 -15.90 -19.82 -15.02
C GLY A 80 -15.95 -18.72 -13.96
N VAL A 81 -15.23 -18.88 -12.85
CA VAL A 81 -15.17 -17.86 -11.78
C VAL A 81 -13.79 -17.21 -11.75
N ARG A 82 -13.78 -15.87 -11.85
CA ARG A 82 -12.56 -15.07 -11.76
C ARG A 82 -12.41 -14.50 -10.35
N VAL A 83 -11.19 -14.50 -9.81
CA VAL A 83 -10.91 -13.90 -8.51
C VAL A 83 -9.68 -13.02 -8.64
N ASN A 84 -9.84 -11.72 -8.36
CA ASN A 84 -8.79 -10.72 -8.47
C ASN A 84 -8.79 -9.81 -7.23
N SER A 85 -7.74 -8.99 -7.08
CA SER A 85 -7.69 -7.93 -6.08
C SER A 85 -7.35 -6.59 -6.70
N VAL A 86 -7.89 -5.52 -6.10
CA VAL A 86 -7.43 -4.16 -6.29
C VAL A 86 -6.74 -3.73 -5.01
N SER A 87 -5.49 -3.31 -5.10
CA SER A 87 -4.64 -2.94 -3.97
C SER A 87 -4.30 -1.45 -4.04
N PRO A 88 -5.05 -0.59 -3.31
CA PRO A 88 -4.83 0.84 -3.34
C PRO A 88 -3.58 1.26 -2.58
N GLY A 89 -2.98 2.35 -3.05
CA GLY A 89 -2.00 3.13 -2.29
C GLY A 89 -2.68 4.11 -1.34
N PHE A 90 -2.13 5.32 -1.25
CA PHE A 90 -2.74 6.38 -0.45
C PHE A 90 -3.88 7.05 -1.22
N ILE A 91 -5.10 6.86 -0.72
CA ILE A 91 -6.33 7.37 -1.34
C ILE A 91 -7.06 8.32 -0.38
N VAL A 92 -7.60 9.41 -0.92
CA VAL A 92 -8.49 10.32 -0.18
C VAL A 92 -9.84 9.64 0.02
N THR A 93 -10.22 9.46 1.28
CA THR A 93 -11.50 8.90 1.72
C THR A 93 -12.01 9.70 2.92
N GLU A 94 -13.28 9.54 3.30
CA GLU A 94 -13.80 10.16 4.53
C GLU A 94 -12.98 9.77 5.77
N MET A 95 -12.45 8.55 5.80
CA MET A 95 -11.61 8.05 6.90
C MET A 95 -10.23 8.70 6.93
N THR A 96 -9.61 8.96 5.77
CA THR A 96 -8.24 9.47 5.67
C THR A 96 -8.16 11.00 5.63
N ARG A 97 -9.25 11.67 5.23
CA ARG A 97 -9.33 13.12 5.08
C ARG A 97 -8.90 13.90 6.33
N PRO A 98 -9.36 13.58 7.56
CA PRO A 98 -8.94 14.33 8.75
C PRO A 98 -7.43 14.23 9.01
N ALA A 99 -6.83 13.06 8.78
CA ALA A 99 -5.39 12.86 8.95
C ALA A 99 -4.58 13.57 7.86
N LEU A 100 -5.07 13.58 6.62
CA LEU A 100 -4.45 14.30 5.50
C LEU A 100 -4.42 15.81 5.76
N GLU A 101 -5.55 16.37 6.21
CA GLU A 101 -5.73 17.81 6.43
C GLU A 101 -5.00 18.29 7.70
N ALA A 102 -5.04 17.53 8.79
CA ALA A 102 -4.47 17.96 10.07
C ALA A 102 -2.95 17.74 10.18
N LEU A 103 -2.40 16.72 9.52
CA LEU A 103 -1.01 16.30 9.71
C LEU A 103 -0.09 16.64 8.52
N GLY A 104 -0.62 17.28 7.46
CA GLY A 104 0.16 17.57 6.24
C GLY A 104 0.67 16.31 5.55
N MET A 105 -0.05 15.19 5.73
CA MET A 105 0.35 13.88 5.24
C MET A 105 0.26 13.80 3.71
N ASP A 106 -0.52 14.68 3.08
CA ASP A 106 -0.60 14.88 1.64
C ASP A 106 0.75 15.18 0.99
N LYS A 107 1.55 16.07 1.58
CA LYS A 107 2.90 16.43 1.08
C LYS A 107 3.87 15.25 1.22
N TRP A 108 3.79 14.55 2.35
CA TRP A 108 4.61 13.36 2.57
C TRP A 108 4.26 12.25 1.57
N ILE A 109 2.97 11.97 1.36
CA ILE A 109 2.49 11.02 0.35
C ILE A 109 2.98 11.45 -1.04
N ALA A 110 2.74 12.70 -1.44
CA ALA A 110 3.18 13.22 -2.73
C ALA A 110 4.70 13.13 -2.95
N SER A 111 5.50 13.20 -1.89
CA SER A 111 6.97 13.04 -1.98
C SER A 111 7.43 11.60 -2.22
N ARG A 112 6.59 10.60 -1.86
CA ARG A 112 6.87 9.17 -1.99
C ARG A 112 6.11 8.50 -3.13
N THR A 113 5.05 9.13 -3.64
CA THR A 113 4.28 8.64 -4.80
C THR A 113 4.87 9.20 -6.10
N PRO A 114 5.25 8.37 -7.10
CA PRO A 114 5.76 8.86 -8.36
C PRO A 114 4.86 9.82 -9.15
N MET A 115 3.54 9.67 -9.05
CA MET A 115 2.57 10.62 -9.62
C MET A 115 2.42 11.93 -8.82
N ARG A 116 3.16 12.08 -7.71
CA ARG A 116 3.27 13.30 -6.88
C ARG A 116 1.94 13.85 -6.35
N ARG A 117 0.99 12.96 -6.10
CA ARG A 117 -0.31 13.28 -5.51
C ARG A 117 -0.88 12.12 -4.71
N VAL A 118 -1.90 12.40 -3.93
CA VAL A 118 -2.79 11.39 -3.35
C VAL A 118 -3.77 10.91 -4.44
N GLY A 119 -4.20 9.65 -4.38
CA GLY A 119 -5.22 9.12 -5.28
C GLY A 119 -6.64 9.45 -4.83
N GLU A 120 -7.59 9.38 -5.76
CA GLU A 120 -9.01 9.60 -5.51
C GLU A 120 -9.77 8.26 -5.44
N SER A 121 -10.88 8.24 -4.69
CA SER A 121 -11.71 7.04 -4.53
C SER A 121 -12.28 6.50 -5.85
N GLU A 122 -12.55 7.38 -6.82
CA GLU A 122 -13.02 7.02 -8.15
C GLU A 122 -11.98 6.19 -8.92
N GLU A 123 -10.69 6.44 -8.72
CA GLU A 123 -9.61 5.69 -9.38
C GLU A 123 -9.57 4.23 -8.93
N VAL A 124 -9.89 3.98 -7.66
CA VAL A 124 -10.04 2.61 -7.12
C VAL A 124 -11.32 1.96 -7.65
N THR A 125 -12.43 2.71 -7.64
CA THR A 125 -13.73 2.20 -8.05
C THR A 125 -13.72 1.80 -9.53
N ASN A 126 -13.08 2.60 -10.39
CA ASN A 126 -12.91 2.30 -11.80
C ASN A 126 -12.14 0.98 -12.03
N ALA A 127 -11.08 0.73 -11.25
CA ALA A 127 -10.33 -0.52 -11.31
C ALA A 127 -11.17 -1.72 -10.86
N VAL A 128 -11.97 -1.56 -9.80
CA VAL A 128 -12.90 -2.60 -9.32
C VAL A 128 -13.95 -2.91 -10.39
N MET A 129 -14.58 -1.89 -10.95
CA MET A 129 -15.61 -2.05 -11.99
C MET A 129 -15.05 -2.71 -13.25
N PHE A 130 -13.83 -2.35 -13.65
CA PHE A 130 -13.13 -3.01 -14.76
C PHE A 130 -12.96 -4.51 -14.49
N LEU A 131 -12.40 -4.89 -13.34
CA LEU A 131 -12.17 -6.30 -12.99
C LEU A 131 -13.47 -7.10 -12.78
N ALA A 132 -14.54 -6.44 -12.34
CA ALA A 132 -15.86 -7.04 -12.20
C ALA A 132 -16.55 -7.27 -13.57
N SER A 133 -16.22 -6.47 -14.59
CA SER A 133 -16.86 -6.52 -15.92
C SER A 133 -16.31 -7.63 -16.83
N ASP A 134 -16.98 -7.83 -17.97
CA ASP A 134 -16.55 -8.74 -19.05
C ASP A 134 -15.29 -8.26 -19.79
N LEU A 135 -14.90 -6.99 -19.62
CA LEU A 135 -13.64 -6.48 -20.16
C LEU A 135 -12.42 -7.19 -19.55
N ALA A 136 -12.59 -7.78 -18.37
CA ALA A 136 -11.58 -8.56 -17.66
C ALA A 136 -11.80 -10.08 -17.82
N SER A 137 -12.51 -10.53 -18.86
CA SER A 137 -12.88 -11.95 -19.06
C SER A 137 -11.71 -12.94 -19.08
N TYR A 138 -10.50 -12.49 -19.40
CA TYR A 138 -9.28 -13.30 -19.36
C TYR A 138 -8.28 -12.88 -18.26
N ILE A 139 -8.77 -12.17 -17.24
CA ILE A 139 -7.97 -11.69 -16.09
C ILE A 139 -8.51 -12.34 -14.82
N THR A 140 -7.70 -13.25 -14.25
CA THR A 140 -7.95 -13.91 -12.96
C THR A 140 -6.62 -14.09 -12.22
N GLY A 141 -6.64 -14.07 -10.89
CA GLY A 141 -5.46 -14.19 -10.05
C GLY A 141 -4.52 -12.99 -10.13
N VAL A 142 -5.00 -11.80 -10.51
CA VAL A 142 -4.17 -10.58 -10.50
C VAL A 142 -4.37 -9.78 -9.21
N ASP A 143 -3.29 -9.16 -8.76
CA ASP A 143 -3.31 -8.06 -7.80
C ASP A 143 -3.03 -6.74 -8.52
N LEU A 144 -4.08 -5.98 -8.80
CA LEU A 144 -4.00 -4.71 -9.52
C LEU A 144 -3.69 -3.57 -8.55
N LEU A 145 -2.48 -3.05 -8.63
CA LEU A 145 -2.04 -1.91 -7.81
C LEU A 145 -2.62 -0.60 -8.37
N VAL A 146 -3.26 0.19 -7.48
CA VAL A 146 -3.79 1.52 -7.79
C VAL A 146 -3.14 2.51 -6.82
N ASP A 147 -1.88 2.85 -7.09
CA ASP A 147 -0.99 3.44 -6.08
C ASP A 147 -0.09 4.58 -6.58
N GLY A 148 -0.35 5.07 -7.79
CA GLY A 148 0.44 6.13 -8.42
C GLY A 148 1.92 5.79 -8.61
N GLY A 149 2.28 4.49 -8.67
CA GLY A 149 3.62 3.98 -8.90
C GLY A 149 4.42 3.70 -7.63
N THR A 150 3.83 3.82 -6.44
CA THR A 150 4.52 3.66 -5.15
C THR A 150 5.28 2.34 -5.08
N ASN A 151 4.61 1.21 -5.32
CA ASN A 151 5.24 -0.11 -5.26
C ASN A 151 6.17 -0.37 -6.46
N ALA A 152 5.89 0.20 -7.64
CA ALA A 152 6.80 0.11 -8.78
C ALA A 152 8.15 0.80 -8.51
N SER A 153 8.16 1.79 -7.63
CA SER A 153 9.33 2.59 -7.27
C SER A 153 10.18 2.02 -6.12
N ASN A 154 9.77 0.90 -5.52
CA ASN A 154 10.44 0.23 -4.39
C ASN A 154 10.89 1.17 -3.25
N GLY A 155 10.09 2.19 -2.92
CA GLY A 155 10.40 3.10 -1.81
C GLY A 155 11.49 4.14 -2.10
N THR A 156 11.77 4.42 -3.38
CA THR A 156 12.62 5.56 -3.75
C THR A 156 12.01 6.86 -3.20
N PHE A 157 12.82 7.61 -2.45
CA PHE A 157 12.54 9.02 -2.22
C PHE A 157 12.71 9.73 -3.55
N GLN A 158 11.70 10.50 -3.96
CA GLN A 158 11.85 11.34 -5.13
C GLN A 158 12.83 12.46 -4.83
N ILE A 159 14.07 12.30 -5.27
CA ILE A 159 15.02 13.41 -5.39
C ILE A 159 14.42 14.36 -6.43
N PRO A 160 14.42 15.69 -6.18
CA PRO A 160 14.06 16.65 -7.23
C PRO A 160 14.81 16.30 -8.51
N PRO A 161 14.12 16.15 -9.65
CA PRO A 161 14.74 15.57 -10.83
C PRO A 161 15.90 16.46 -11.28
N ILE A 162 17.11 15.89 -11.22
CA ILE A 162 18.38 16.54 -11.59
C ILE A 162 18.46 16.93 -13.08
N HIS A 163 17.47 16.56 -13.90
CA HIS A 163 17.53 16.66 -15.37
C HIS A 163 16.27 17.23 -16.02
N HIS A 164 15.39 17.89 -15.29
CA HIS A 164 14.10 18.28 -15.84
C HIS A 164 13.99 19.80 -15.97
N GLU A 165 14.16 20.28 -17.21
CA GLU A 165 14.09 21.68 -17.61
C GLU A 165 12.77 22.39 -17.28
N TRP A 166 11.70 21.66 -16.90
CA TRP A 166 10.40 22.24 -16.55
C TRP A 166 10.37 22.96 -15.18
N ASN A 167 11.49 23.01 -14.45
CA ASN A 167 11.59 23.66 -13.13
C ASN A 167 12.90 24.48 -12.95
N LYS A 168 13.52 24.92 -14.05
CA LYS A 168 14.87 25.50 -14.07
C LYS A 168 15.01 26.86 -13.38
N ASP A 169 13.96 27.68 -13.35
CA ASP A 169 14.07 29.11 -13.04
C ASP A 169 13.70 29.49 -11.59
N GLN A 170 13.30 28.52 -10.77
CA GLN A 170 13.19 28.72 -9.32
C GLN A 170 14.34 28.00 -8.61
N LEU A 171 15.34 28.77 -8.18
CA LEU A 171 16.25 28.33 -7.11
C LEU A 171 15.42 28.16 -5.83
N MET A 172 15.02 26.92 -5.52
CA MET A 172 14.29 26.58 -4.28
C MET A 172 15.21 26.42 -3.06
N ILE A 173 16.50 26.72 -3.23
CA ILE A 173 17.44 26.82 -2.13
C ILE A 173 18.15 28.18 -2.29
N PRO A 174 17.98 29.11 -1.34
CA PRO A 174 18.78 30.34 -1.31
C PRO A 174 20.27 29.97 -1.33
N SER A 175 21.14 30.76 -1.99
CA SER A 175 22.60 30.56 -1.94
C SER A 175 23.19 30.64 -0.52
N SER A 176 22.36 30.95 0.48
CA SER A 176 22.66 30.99 1.90
C SER A 176 22.13 29.79 2.70
N TYR A 177 21.74 28.68 2.05
CA TYR A 177 21.28 27.49 2.79
C TYR A 177 22.46 26.70 3.37
N GLU A 178 22.59 26.75 4.69
CA GLU A 178 23.30 25.72 5.44
C GLU A 178 22.37 24.50 5.65
N PRO A 179 22.88 23.27 5.46
CA PRO A 179 22.08 22.04 5.60
C PRO A 179 21.51 21.89 7.01
N VAL A 180 20.23 21.57 7.13
CA VAL A 180 19.59 21.40 8.44
C VAL A 180 20.02 20.08 9.11
N GLN A 181 20.63 20.32 10.26
CA GLN A 181 21.04 19.53 11.44
C GLN A 181 20.05 18.44 11.93
N PRO A 182 20.47 17.51 12.81
CA PRO A 182 19.83 16.22 13.02
C PRO A 182 18.41 16.27 13.63
N ARG A 183 17.72 15.14 13.46
CA ARG A 183 16.28 14.91 13.66
C ARG A 183 15.83 15.07 15.12
N PRO A 184 14.53 15.31 15.38
CA PRO A 184 13.98 15.51 16.73
C PRO A 184 14.27 14.35 17.71
N GLU A 185 14.45 14.67 18.99
CA GLU A 185 14.85 13.74 20.08
C GLU A 185 13.92 12.52 20.26
N TRP A 186 12.67 12.59 19.79
CA TRP A 186 11.66 11.54 20.00
C TRP A 186 11.62 10.46 18.89
N TYR A 187 12.51 10.51 17.89
CA TYR A 187 12.61 9.51 16.82
C TYR A 187 13.69 8.44 17.14
N GLN A 188 13.36 7.48 18.02
CA GLN A 188 14.24 6.43 18.57
C GLN A 188 14.50 5.22 17.64
N ALA A 189 14.64 5.39 16.33
CA ALA A 189 14.87 4.23 15.44
C ALA A 189 16.33 3.74 15.37
N LEU A 190 17.27 4.33 16.12
CA LEU A 190 18.72 4.05 15.98
C LEU A 190 19.52 3.99 17.30
N GLU A 191 18.87 3.89 18.46
CA GLU A 191 19.60 3.88 19.75
C GLU A 191 20.56 2.68 19.92
N ALA A 192 20.32 1.58 19.21
CA ALA A 192 21.19 0.39 19.24
C ALA A 192 22.31 0.40 18.17
N GLY A 193 22.40 1.43 17.33
CA GLY A 193 23.35 1.50 16.22
C GLY A 193 23.06 0.50 15.07
N VAL A 194 23.72 0.71 13.92
CA VAL A 194 23.74 -0.25 12.81
C VAL A 194 24.90 -1.22 13.06
N PRO A 195 24.65 -2.54 13.19
CA PRO A 195 25.73 -3.51 13.33
C PRO A 195 26.68 -3.45 12.12
N GLY A 196 27.96 -3.12 12.34
CA GLY A 196 29.03 -3.23 11.35
C GLY A 196 29.67 -1.95 10.82
N VAL A 197 29.30 -0.75 11.30
CA VAL A 197 30.00 0.49 10.96
C VAL A 197 30.56 1.14 12.22
N HIS A 198 31.80 0.78 12.55
CA HIS A 198 32.55 1.40 13.64
C HIS A 198 33.36 2.57 13.09
N TYR A 199 32.99 3.78 13.45
CA TYR A 199 33.97 4.85 13.62
C TYR A 199 33.89 5.34 15.06
N PRO A 200 35.03 5.47 15.76
CA PRO A 200 35.03 6.12 17.06
C PRO A 200 34.66 7.59 16.89
N LEU A 201 33.82 8.10 17.78
CA LEU A 201 33.50 9.52 17.85
C LEU A 201 34.77 10.30 18.21
N PRO A 202 35.02 11.49 17.61
CA PRO A 202 36.10 12.35 18.06
C PRO A 202 35.84 12.81 19.50
N GLU A 203 36.89 12.82 20.32
CA GLU A 203 36.85 13.44 21.65
C GLU A 203 36.84 14.96 21.50
N GLU A 204 35.84 15.59 22.14
CA GLU A 204 35.54 17.02 22.37
C GLU A 204 36.00 18.08 21.35
#